data_AF-A0A7S2IW47-F1
#
_entry.id   AF-A0A7S2IW47-F1
#
_cell.length_a   1.000
_cell.length_b   1.000
_cell.length_c   1.000
_cell.angle_alpha   90.00
_cell.angle_beta   90.00
_cell.angle_gamma   90.00
#
_symmetry.space_group_name_H-M   'P 1'
#
loop_
_entity.id
_entity.type
_entity.pdbx_description
1 polymer ?
#
loop_
_entity_poly.entity_id
_entity_poly.type
_entity_poly.pdbx_seq_one_letter_code
_entity_poly.pdbx_strand_id
1 'polypeptide(L)'
;DALDSFCRGEARESFDAVADQIDLSPLCRIGDAGAIKSEITRAVEGRAAEVRASIERVKGWMDPYKSQEGLTAEKMKKFVAAGEPEGLRQAMGVYYDSGLFKAYLKKWEFRGEFLNLIARLERGISALDVAAAELAKKLTSFKHQYTAAIAAREDAELKLKKAVDARGIAESAKEVLKEKLAGLHAQGEHLRKSIAELEFALQLAKQQFEDAKQALVDSHRRATSFLEFLPAEDPPLALLEVQSARTQELMTSLKDELEGAKLAQAAVRAKMAAMTDA
;
A
#
# COMPACT_ATOMS: atom_id res chain seq x y z
N ASP A 1 -32.28 45.08 -36.44
CA ASP A 1 -33.37 44.10 -36.18
C ASP A 1 -34.27 43.92 -37.39
N ALA A 2 -34.04 42.89 -38.21
CA ALA A 2 -34.85 42.62 -39.41
C ALA A 2 -36.33 42.35 -39.10
N LEU A 3 -36.62 41.83 -37.89
CA LEU A 3 -37.98 41.52 -37.46
C LEU A 3 -38.70 42.72 -36.84
N ASP A 4 -37.99 43.61 -36.13
CA ASP A 4 -38.56 44.90 -35.66
C ASP A 4 -38.82 45.85 -36.84
N SER A 5 -37.92 45.87 -37.85
CA SER A 5 -38.17 46.62 -39.09
C SER A 5 -39.32 46.04 -39.91
N PHE A 6 -39.46 44.72 -39.97
CA PHE A 6 -40.61 44.06 -40.60
C PHE A 6 -41.91 44.36 -39.84
N CYS A 7 -41.88 44.31 -38.51
CA CYS A 7 -43.00 44.64 -37.62
C CYS A 7 -43.44 46.11 -37.69
N ARG A 8 -42.51 47.04 -37.89
CA ARG A 8 -42.81 48.48 -38.03
C ARG A 8 -43.15 48.89 -39.47
N GLY A 9 -42.82 48.05 -40.46
CA GLY A 9 -43.03 48.28 -41.89
C GLY A 9 -44.10 47.37 -42.48
N GLU A 10 -43.69 46.37 -43.26
CA GLU A 10 -44.57 45.50 -44.06
C GLU A 10 -45.65 44.77 -43.26
N ALA A 11 -45.34 44.31 -42.04
CA ALA A 11 -46.31 43.59 -41.22
C ALA A 11 -47.41 44.49 -40.67
N ARG A 12 -47.11 45.79 -40.47
CA ARG A 12 -48.05 46.75 -39.88
C ARG A 12 -49.26 46.98 -40.77
N GLU A 13 -49.05 47.13 -42.07
CA GLU A 13 -50.15 47.28 -43.03
C GLU A 13 -51.06 46.03 -43.05
N SER A 14 -50.46 44.84 -42.96
CA SER A 14 -51.21 43.58 -42.90
C SER A 14 -51.97 43.41 -41.59
N PHE A 15 -51.43 43.91 -40.47
CA PHE A 15 -52.07 43.85 -39.16
C PHE A 15 -53.20 44.87 -39.04
N ASP A 16 -53.02 46.08 -39.57
CA ASP A 16 -54.04 47.12 -39.62
C ASP A 16 -55.24 46.67 -40.47
N ALA A 17 -55.00 45.93 -41.57
CA ALA A 17 -56.06 45.41 -42.45
C ALA A 17 -57.00 44.39 -41.79
N VAL A 18 -56.59 43.74 -40.70
CA VAL A 18 -57.39 42.75 -39.97
C VAL A 18 -57.68 43.16 -38.52
N ALA A 19 -57.29 44.37 -38.12
CA ALA A 19 -57.39 44.88 -36.76
C ALA A 19 -58.82 44.85 -36.21
N ASP A 20 -59.82 44.99 -37.09
CA ASP A 20 -61.25 44.98 -36.74
C ASP A 20 -61.75 43.58 -36.34
N GLN A 21 -61.03 42.53 -36.73
CA GLN A 21 -61.39 41.13 -36.50
C GLN A 21 -60.49 40.48 -35.45
N ILE A 22 -59.18 40.70 -35.53
CA ILE A 22 -58.17 40.11 -34.65
C ILE A 22 -56.99 41.07 -34.49
N ASP A 23 -56.65 41.42 -33.25
CA ASP A 23 -55.44 42.19 -32.97
C ASP A 23 -54.19 41.29 -33.05
N LEU A 24 -53.43 41.45 -34.13
CA LEU A 24 -52.15 40.76 -34.36
C LEU A 24 -50.93 41.54 -33.85
N SER A 25 -51.12 42.76 -33.34
CA SER A 25 -50.04 43.58 -32.74
C SER A 25 -49.23 42.88 -31.65
N PRO A 26 -49.81 41.96 -30.83
CA PRO A 26 -49.05 41.18 -29.86
C PRO A 26 -47.96 40.28 -30.48
N LEU A 27 -48.09 39.87 -31.76
CA LEU A 27 -47.07 39.05 -32.44
C LEU A 27 -45.76 39.80 -32.67
N CYS A 28 -45.80 41.13 -32.64
CA CYS A 28 -44.63 42.00 -32.73
C CYS A 28 -44.09 42.43 -31.34
N ARG A 29 -44.64 41.93 -30.24
CA ARG A 29 -44.08 42.10 -28.89
C ARG A 29 -42.98 41.08 -28.64
N ILE A 30 -41.91 41.20 -29.41
CA ILE A 30 -40.66 40.52 -29.08
C ILE A 30 -40.05 41.32 -27.93
N GLY A 31 -39.70 40.65 -26.83
CA GLY A 31 -39.11 41.29 -25.66
C GLY A 31 -37.88 42.13 -26.03
N ASP A 32 -37.49 43.04 -25.15
CA ASP A 32 -36.32 43.91 -25.37
C ASP A 32 -35.11 43.08 -25.84
N ALA A 33 -34.59 43.41 -27.04
CA ALA A 33 -33.46 42.72 -27.62
C ALA A 33 -32.22 42.78 -26.70
N GLY A 34 -32.09 43.85 -25.89
CA GLY A 34 -31.09 43.97 -24.83
C GLY A 34 -31.29 42.94 -23.71
N ALA A 35 -32.52 42.79 -23.21
CA ALA A 35 -32.88 41.77 -22.23
C ALA A 35 -32.64 40.35 -22.76
N ILE A 36 -33.11 40.02 -23.97
CA ILE A 36 -32.90 38.71 -24.61
C ILE A 36 -31.39 38.43 -24.81
N LYS A 37 -30.62 39.43 -25.24
CA LYS A 37 -29.15 39.37 -25.36
C LYS A 37 -28.48 39.05 -24.02
N SER A 38 -28.91 39.71 -22.96
CA SER A 38 -28.36 39.51 -21.62
C SER A 38 -28.71 38.11 -21.07
N GLU A 39 -29.91 37.61 -21.34
CA GLU A 39 -30.37 36.29 -20.91
C GLU A 39 -29.63 35.16 -21.65
N ILE A 40 -29.50 35.26 -22.98
CA ILE A 40 -28.75 34.27 -23.77
C ILE A 40 -27.28 34.25 -23.36
N THR A 41 -26.64 35.42 -23.22
CA THR A 41 -25.22 35.50 -22.81
C THR A 41 -25.04 34.88 -21.42
N ARG A 42 -25.92 35.21 -20.47
CA ARG A 42 -25.89 34.67 -19.10
C ARG A 42 -26.11 33.16 -19.08
N ALA A 43 -27.03 32.64 -19.91
CA ALA A 43 -27.29 31.21 -20.01
C ALA A 43 -26.07 30.45 -20.55
N VAL A 44 -25.42 30.98 -21.60
CA VAL A 44 -24.22 30.38 -22.19
C VAL A 44 -23.03 30.43 -21.23
N GLU A 45 -22.80 31.56 -20.57
CA GLU A 45 -21.72 31.71 -19.59
C GLU A 45 -21.94 30.83 -18.34
N GLY A 46 -23.19 30.74 -17.87
CA GLY A 46 -23.59 29.83 -16.79
C GLY A 46 -23.31 28.38 -17.16
N ARG A 47 -23.72 27.94 -18.35
CA ARG A 47 -23.45 26.58 -18.82
C ARG A 47 -21.97 26.29 -18.98
N ALA A 48 -21.20 27.24 -19.52
CA ALA A 48 -19.74 27.09 -19.65
C ALA A 48 -19.04 26.97 -18.29
N ALA A 49 -19.52 27.71 -17.27
CA ALA A 49 -19.00 27.62 -15.91
C ALA A 49 -19.33 26.26 -15.27
N GLU A 50 -20.55 25.74 -15.45
CA GLU A 50 -20.96 24.41 -14.98
C GLU A 50 -20.14 23.28 -15.62
N VAL A 51 -19.90 23.36 -16.93
CA VAL A 51 -19.08 22.39 -17.66
C VAL A 51 -17.63 22.44 -17.18
N ARG A 52 -17.06 23.64 -17.00
CA ARG A 52 -15.70 23.80 -16.43
C ARG A 52 -15.61 23.21 -15.03
N ALA A 53 -16.57 23.50 -14.15
CA ALA A 53 -16.62 22.94 -12.81
C ALA A 53 -16.72 21.40 -12.84
N SER A 54 -17.46 20.85 -13.80
CA SER A 54 -17.57 19.40 -14.00
C SER A 54 -16.27 18.77 -14.48
N ILE A 55 -15.57 19.40 -15.42
CA ILE A 55 -14.24 18.99 -15.88
C ILE A 55 -13.24 19.00 -14.73
N GLU A 56 -13.22 20.05 -13.90
CA GLU A 56 -12.30 20.11 -12.76
C GLU A 56 -12.62 19.05 -11.69
N ARG A 57 -13.91 18.76 -11.46
CA ARG A 57 -14.31 17.62 -10.61
C ARG A 57 -13.79 16.30 -11.17
N VAL A 58 -13.96 16.05 -12.47
CA VAL A 58 -13.52 14.80 -13.11
C VAL A 58 -12.00 14.69 -13.10
N LYS A 59 -11.26 15.76 -13.42
CA LYS A 59 -9.78 15.80 -13.26
C LYS A 59 -9.36 15.43 -11.84
N GLY A 60 -10.04 15.96 -10.84
CA GLY A 60 -9.78 15.62 -9.44
C GLY A 60 -10.06 14.14 -9.12
N TRP A 61 -10.98 13.47 -9.80
CA TRP A 61 -11.20 12.02 -9.68
C TRP A 61 -10.20 11.17 -10.46
N MET A 62 -9.58 11.72 -11.50
CA MET A 62 -8.53 11.06 -12.28
C MET A 62 -7.16 11.14 -11.63
N ASP A 63 -6.98 11.97 -10.60
CA ASP A 63 -5.75 11.98 -9.80
C ASP A 63 -5.64 10.69 -8.98
N PRO A 64 -4.68 9.80 -9.28
CA PRO A 64 -4.50 8.54 -8.55
C PRO A 64 -4.12 8.74 -7.08
N TYR A 65 -3.70 9.95 -6.68
CA TYR A 65 -3.34 10.30 -5.31
C TYR A 65 -4.28 11.37 -4.74
N LYS A 66 -5.51 11.46 -5.26
CA LYS A 66 -6.52 12.38 -4.77
C LYS A 66 -6.57 12.38 -3.24
N SER A 67 -6.58 13.58 -2.66
CA SER A 67 -6.59 13.82 -1.21
C SER A 67 -5.30 13.41 -0.47
N GLN A 68 -4.19 13.19 -1.18
CA GLN A 68 -2.89 12.87 -0.59
C GLN A 68 -1.81 13.85 -1.06
N GLU A 69 -1.59 14.89 -0.27
CA GLU A 69 -0.69 15.99 -0.61
C GLU A 69 0.76 15.53 -0.77
N GLY A 70 1.39 15.98 -1.86
CA GLY A 70 2.82 15.79 -2.11
C GLY A 70 3.22 14.36 -2.47
N LEU A 71 2.27 13.46 -2.75
CA LEU A 71 2.58 12.15 -3.30
C LEU A 71 2.96 12.25 -4.78
N THR A 72 4.04 11.54 -5.15
CA THR A 72 4.53 11.46 -6.53
C THR A 72 4.78 10.00 -6.88
N ALA A 73 4.83 9.67 -8.17
CA ALA A 73 5.18 8.34 -8.64
C ALA A 73 6.53 7.84 -8.08
N GLU A 74 7.49 8.75 -7.88
CA GLU A 74 8.80 8.42 -7.27
C GLU A 74 8.69 8.07 -5.79
N LYS A 75 7.86 8.79 -5.02
CA LYS A 75 7.60 8.46 -3.62
C LYS A 75 6.86 7.12 -3.51
N MET A 76 5.94 6.84 -4.43
CA MET A 76 5.27 5.54 -4.49
C MET A 76 6.23 4.40 -4.75
N LYS A 77 7.16 4.53 -5.70
CA LYS A 77 8.21 3.53 -5.91
C LYS A 77 9.01 3.27 -4.63
N LYS A 78 9.31 4.32 -3.86
CA LYS A 78 10.00 4.17 -2.55
C LYS A 78 9.14 3.45 -1.52
N PHE A 79 7.83 3.72 -1.46
CA PHE A 79 6.93 3.06 -0.51
C PHE A 79 6.74 1.59 -0.85
N VAL A 80 6.55 1.27 -2.14
CA VAL A 80 6.45 -0.12 -2.62
C VAL A 80 7.75 -0.87 -2.38
N ALA A 81 8.90 -0.25 -2.67
CA ALA A 81 10.20 -0.84 -2.34
C ALA A 81 10.41 -1.06 -0.83
N ALA A 82 9.71 -0.32 0.02
CA ALA A 82 9.71 -0.48 1.48
C ALA A 82 8.64 -1.47 1.98
N GLY A 83 7.93 -2.16 1.08
CA GLY A 83 6.96 -3.21 1.41
C GLY A 83 5.49 -2.78 1.40
N GLU A 84 5.18 -1.52 1.10
CA GLU A 84 3.78 -1.10 0.91
C GLU A 84 3.19 -1.79 -0.33
N PRO A 85 1.98 -2.38 -0.27
CA PRO A 85 1.34 -2.98 -1.44
C PRO A 85 1.16 -1.98 -2.58
N GLU A 86 1.50 -2.41 -3.80
CA GLU A 86 1.25 -1.62 -5.00
C GLU A 86 -0.24 -1.34 -5.16
N GLY A 87 -0.60 -0.12 -5.56
CA GLY A 87 -2.01 0.27 -5.71
C GLY A 87 -2.70 0.73 -4.42
N LEU A 88 -2.07 0.60 -3.24
CA LEU A 88 -2.71 0.95 -1.96
C LEU A 88 -3.16 2.41 -1.90
N ARG A 89 -2.29 3.34 -2.30
CA ARG A 89 -2.61 4.78 -2.31
C ARG A 89 -3.65 5.15 -3.35
N GLN A 90 -3.74 4.39 -4.43
CA GLN A 90 -4.77 4.56 -5.45
C GLN A 90 -6.13 4.08 -4.94
N ALA A 91 -6.14 2.96 -4.21
CA ALA A 91 -7.35 2.44 -3.57
C ALA A 91 -7.90 3.40 -2.49
N MET A 92 -7.04 4.18 -1.82
CA MET A 92 -7.47 5.21 -0.85
C MET A 92 -8.47 6.20 -1.47
N GLY A 93 -8.19 6.73 -2.65
CA GLY A 93 -9.02 7.78 -3.26
C GLY A 93 -10.49 7.39 -3.44
N VAL A 94 -10.75 6.09 -3.62
CA VAL A 94 -12.09 5.54 -3.90
C VAL A 94 -12.68 4.84 -2.66
N TYR A 95 -11.86 4.11 -1.90
CA TYR A 95 -12.33 3.20 -0.85
C TYR A 95 -11.98 3.65 0.57
N TYR A 96 -11.49 4.88 0.78
CA TYR A 96 -11.04 5.36 2.12
C TYR A 96 -12.09 5.17 3.22
N ASP A 97 -13.38 5.28 2.87
CA ASP A 97 -14.47 5.21 3.84
C ASP A 97 -14.88 3.77 4.17
N SER A 98 -14.46 2.79 3.35
CA SER A 98 -14.81 1.39 3.53
C SER A 98 -14.24 0.82 4.82
N GLY A 99 -15.00 -0.07 5.47
CA GLY A 99 -14.55 -0.78 6.66
C GLY A 99 -13.26 -1.57 6.43
N LEU A 100 -13.12 -2.21 5.26
CA LEU A 100 -11.91 -2.92 4.85
C LEU A 100 -10.69 -1.98 4.81
N PHE A 101 -10.84 -0.79 4.22
CA PHE A 101 -9.73 0.14 4.13
C PHE A 101 -9.29 0.62 5.53
N LYS A 102 -10.23 1.11 6.34
CA LYS A 102 -9.94 1.65 7.67
C LYS A 102 -9.37 0.61 8.63
N ALA A 103 -9.88 -0.62 8.59
CA ALA A 103 -9.50 -1.67 9.53
C ALA A 103 -8.24 -2.44 9.10
N TYR A 104 -8.00 -2.60 7.80
CA TYR A 104 -6.95 -3.49 7.29
C TYR A 104 -5.97 -2.78 6.35
N LEU A 105 -6.43 -2.24 5.20
CA LEU A 105 -5.51 -1.74 4.16
C LEU A 105 -4.68 -0.55 4.63
N LYS A 106 -5.27 0.36 5.44
CA LYS A 106 -4.55 1.50 6.02
C LYS A 106 -3.34 1.08 6.87
N LYS A 107 -3.36 -0.12 7.46
CA LYS A 107 -2.25 -0.63 8.30
C LYS A 107 -1.03 -1.06 7.49
N TRP A 108 -1.19 -1.24 6.17
CA TRP A 108 -0.12 -1.57 5.22
C TRP A 108 0.62 -0.34 4.68
N GLU A 109 0.16 0.88 4.96
CA GLU A 109 0.84 2.10 4.55
C GLU A 109 2.30 2.13 5.01
N PHE A 110 3.15 2.87 4.31
CA PHE A 110 4.55 3.11 4.66
C PHE A 110 4.65 3.58 6.13
N ARG A 111 5.49 2.89 6.92
CA ARG A 111 5.61 3.05 8.39
C ARG A 111 4.34 2.71 9.18
N GLY A 112 3.39 2.02 8.56
CA GLY A 112 2.18 1.50 9.15
C GLY A 112 2.43 0.32 10.09
N GLU A 113 1.38 -0.08 10.79
CA GLU A 113 1.44 -1.09 11.84
C GLU A 113 1.99 -2.44 11.34
N PHE A 114 1.54 -2.89 10.16
CA PHE A 114 1.93 -4.20 9.63
C PHE A 114 3.38 -4.23 9.16
N LEU A 115 3.85 -3.20 8.44
CA LEU A 115 5.26 -3.11 8.04
C LEU A 115 6.19 -3.01 9.25
N ASN A 116 5.78 -2.26 10.29
CA ASN A 116 6.53 -2.21 11.54
C ASN A 116 6.56 -3.56 12.26
N LEU A 117 5.46 -4.31 12.23
CA LEU A 117 5.38 -5.65 12.81
C LEU A 117 6.29 -6.64 12.06
N ILE A 118 6.29 -6.59 10.73
CA ILE A 118 7.21 -7.38 9.89
C ILE A 118 8.67 -7.03 10.22
N ALA A 119 9.04 -5.75 10.26
CA ALA A 119 10.41 -5.34 10.60
C ALA A 119 10.83 -5.74 12.03
N ARG A 120 9.88 -5.78 12.99
CA ARG A 120 10.15 -6.32 14.34
C ARG A 120 10.38 -7.82 14.32
N LEU A 121 9.56 -8.55 13.55
CA LEU A 121 9.68 -9.98 13.39
C LEU A 121 11.01 -10.35 12.70
N GLU A 122 11.38 -9.69 11.61
CA GLU A 122 12.66 -9.89 10.91
C GLU A 122 13.86 -9.71 11.85
N ARG A 123 13.86 -8.64 12.65
CA ARG A 123 14.89 -8.43 13.67
C ARG A 123 14.91 -9.54 14.71
N GLY A 124 13.75 -10.02 15.15
CA GLY A 124 13.63 -11.14 16.08
C GLY A 124 14.21 -12.43 15.50
N ILE A 125 13.87 -12.74 14.25
CA ILE A 125 14.39 -13.91 13.51
C ILE A 125 15.91 -13.81 13.37
N SER A 126 16.43 -12.67 12.91
CA SER A 126 17.89 -12.48 12.79
C SER A 126 18.62 -12.58 14.12
N ALA A 127 18.05 -12.05 15.20
CA ALA A 127 18.65 -12.18 16.54
C ALA A 127 18.70 -13.64 17.01
N LEU A 128 17.67 -14.43 16.72
CA LEU A 128 17.64 -15.86 17.01
C LEU A 128 18.67 -16.63 16.19
N ASP A 129 18.81 -16.34 14.89
CA ASP A 129 19.82 -16.97 14.02
C ASP A 129 21.25 -16.69 14.55
N VAL A 130 21.54 -15.45 14.93
CA VAL A 130 22.83 -15.06 15.53
C VAL A 130 23.06 -15.81 16.84
N ALA A 131 22.07 -15.83 17.74
CA ALA A 131 22.18 -16.52 19.02
C ALA A 131 22.40 -18.04 18.85
N ALA A 132 21.72 -18.67 17.89
CA ALA A 132 21.87 -20.08 17.58
C ALA A 132 23.28 -20.40 17.03
N ALA A 133 23.82 -19.53 16.16
CA ALA A 133 25.17 -19.66 15.63
C ALA A 133 26.23 -19.50 16.74
N GLU A 134 26.07 -18.52 17.62
CA GLU A 134 26.96 -18.32 18.76
C GLU A 134 26.93 -19.50 19.73
N LEU A 135 25.75 -20.03 20.05
CA LEU A 135 25.60 -21.17 20.95
C LEU A 135 26.25 -22.42 20.36
N ALA A 136 26.08 -22.66 19.06
CA ALA A 136 26.74 -23.77 18.35
C ALA A 136 28.28 -23.64 18.36
N LYS A 137 28.81 -22.43 18.20
CA LYS A 137 30.25 -22.16 18.30
C LYS A 137 30.79 -22.42 19.71
N LYS A 138 30.09 -21.91 20.74
CA LYS A 138 30.44 -22.13 22.16
C LYS A 138 30.42 -23.61 22.51
N LEU A 139 29.38 -24.34 22.08
CA LEU A 139 29.26 -25.78 22.30
C LEU A 139 30.40 -26.57 21.66
N THR A 140 30.76 -26.25 20.41
CA THR A 140 31.89 -26.88 19.73
C THR A 140 33.21 -26.62 20.45
N SER A 141 33.45 -25.37 20.87
CA SER A 141 34.66 -25.03 21.64
C SER A 141 34.69 -25.76 22.98
N PHE A 142 33.56 -25.79 23.70
CA PHE A 142 33.43 -26.46 24.98
C PHE A 142 33.66 -27.97 24.84
N LYS A 143 33.10 -28.61 23.81
CA LYS A 143 33.39 -30.02 23.48
C LYS A 143 34.87 -30.29 23.29
N HIS A 144 35.56 -29.43 22.54
CA HIS A 144 36.98 -29.63 22.27
C HIS A 144 37.84 -29.47 23.53
N GLN A 145 37.56 -28.43 24.34
CA GLN A 145 38.23 -28.24 25.63
C GLN A 145 37.96 -29.43 26.56
N TYR A 146 36.74 -29.95 26.53
CA TYR A 146 36.31 -31.04 27.36
C TYR A 146 36.97 -32.38 26.98
N THR A 147 37.03 -32.72 25.70
CA THR A 147 37.72 -33.94 25.24
C THR A 147 39.21 -33.88 25.55
N ALA A 148 39.84 -32.71 25.38
CA ALA A 148 41.23 -32.50 25.78
C ALA A 148 41.42 -32.66 27.29
N ALA A 149 40.50 -32.12 28.10
CA ALA A 149 40.54 -32.24 29.56
C ALA A 149 40.37 -33.69 30.04
N ILE A 150 39.47 -34.48 29.43
CA ILE A 150 39.35 -35.91 29.73
C ILE A 150 40.64 -36.64 29.37
N ALA A 151 41.19 -36.43 28.17
CA ALA A 151 42.39 -37.14 27.74
C ALA A 151 43.59 -36.82 28.65
N ALA A 152 43.75 -35.55 29.01
CA ALA A 152 44.77 -35.13 29.97
C ALA A 152 44.54 -35.71 31.37
N ARG A 153 43.28 -35.82 31.81
CA ARG A 153 42.91 -36.49 33.06
C ARG A 153 43.32 -37.95 33.00
N GLU A 154 42.83 -38.72 32.04
CA GLU A 154 43.09 -40.16 31.89
C GLU A 154 44.61 -40.47 31.84
N ASP A 155 45.40 -39.65 31.13
CA ASP A 155 46.85 -39.75 31.14
C ASP A 155 47.47 -39.46 32.52
N ALA A 156 46.98 -38.43 33.23
CA ALA A 156 47.39 -38.15 34.60
C ALA A 156 47.00 -39.27 35.58
N GLU A 157 45.82 -39.87 35.45
CA GLU A 157 45.39 -41.01 36.28
C GLU A 157 46.35 -42.21 36.08
N LEU A 158 46.70 -42.49 34.83
CA LEU A 158 47.62 -43.56 34.48
C LEU A 158 49.03 -43.32 35.06
N LYS A 159 49.55 -42.10 34.93
CA LYS A 159 50.86 -41.70 35.48
C LYS A 159 50.86 -41.77 37.01
N LEU A 160 49.78 -41.32 37.64
CA LEU A 160 49.63 -41.33 39.09
C LEU A 160 49.58 -42.76 39.63
N LYS A 161 48.81 -43.65 38.99
CA LYS A 161 48.76 -45.08 39.34
C LYS A 161 50.14 -45.72 39.27
N LYS A 162 50.88 -45.51 38.17
CA LYS A 162 52.26 -45.99 38.02
C LYS A 162 53.20 -45.45 39.10
N ALA A 163 53.09 -44.17 39.45
CA ALA A 163 53.92 -43.54 40.48
C ALA A 163 53.60 -44.10 41.88
N VAL A 164 52.33 -44.35 42.18
CA VAL A 164 51.86 -44.96 43.43
C VAL A 164 52.40 -46.38 43.59
N ASP A 165 52.33 -47.18 42.52
CA ASP A 165 52.81 -48.57 42.53
C ASP A 165 54.35 -48.64 42.65
N ALA A 166 55.08 -47.67 42.08
CA ALA A 166 56.54 -47.65 42.08
C ALA A 166 57.19 -47.13 43.38
N ARG A 167 56.53 -46.27 44.16
CA ARG A 167 57.17 -45.54 45.28
C ARG A 167 56.92 -46.07 46.68
N GLY A 168 56.23 -47.20 46.87
CA GLY A 168 55.96 -47.72 48.22
C GLY A 168 55.27 -46.68 49.11
N ILE A 169 54.34 -45.92 48.53
CA ILE A 169 53.62 -44.84 49.22
C ILE A 169 52.78 -45.44 50.37
N ALA A 170 52.74 -44.77 51.52
CA ALA A 170 51.93 -45.15 52.66
C ALA A 170 50.46 -45.35 52.27
N GLU A 171 49.82 -46.39 52.79
CA GLU A 171 48.51 -46.84 52.30
C GLU A 171 47.38 -45.81 52.52
N SER A 172 47.49 -45.00 53.56
CA SER A 172 46.59 -43.86 53.80
C SER A 172 46.64 -42.81 52.69
N ALA A 173 47.81 -42.55 52.11
CA ALA A 173 47.95 -41.61 50.99
C ALA A 173 47.46 -42.21 49.67
N LYS A 174 47.53 -43.53 49.49
CA LYS A 174 46.93 -44.21 48.33
C LYS A 174 45.41 -44.09 48.33
N GLU A 175 44.76 -44.26 49.48
CA GLU A 175 43.30 -44.14 49.59
C GLU A 175 42.81 -42.72 49.27
N VAL A 176 43.47 -41.68 49.79
CA VAL A 176 43.14 -40.28 49.44
C VAL A 176 43.30 -40.00 47.94
N LEU A 177 44.32 -40.60 47.31
CA LEU A 177 44.54 -40.47 45.88
C LEU A 177 43.46 -41.18 45.05
N LYS A 178 43.04 -42.39 45.45
CA LYS A 178 41.93 -43.11 44.81
C LYS A 178 40.61 -42.35 44.93
N GLU A 179 40.33 -41.77 46.09
CA GLU A 179 39.11 -40.99 46.32
C GLU A 179 39.07 -39.73 45.42
N LYS A 180 40.19 -39.00 45.32
CA LYS A 180 40.30 -37.84 44.42
C LYS A 180 40.15 -38.24 42.94
N LEU A 181 40.73 -39.36 42.53
CA LEU A 181 40.57 -39.90 41.17
C LEU A 181 39.12 -40.28 40.88
N ALA A 182 38.45 -40.97 41.81
CA ALA A 182 37.04 -41.32 41.67
C ALA A 182 36.14 -40.06 41.58
N GLY A 183 36.42 -39.02 42.38
CA GLY A 183 35.72 -37.74 42.30
C GLY A 183 35.91 -37.03 40.96
N LEU A 184 37.13 -37.00 40.43
CA LEU A 184 37.44 -36.46 39.10
C LEU A 184 36.80 -37.28 37.98
N HIS A 185 36.72 -38.60 38.15
CA HIS A 185 36.03 -39.50 37.22
C HIS A 185 34.54 -39.17 37.13
N ALA A 186 33.88 -39.08 38.30
CA ALA A 186 32.47 -38.74 38.43
C ALA A 186 32.14 -37.33 37.87
N GLN A 187 33.01 -36.34 38.09
CA GLN A 187 32.85 -35.01 37.50
C GLN A 187 32.91 -35.04 35.96
N GLY A 188 33.78 -35.86 35.38
CA GLY A 188 33.81 -36.08 33.92
C GLY A 188 32.53 -36.75 33.42
N GLU A 189 32.06 -37.80 34.07
CA GLU A 189 30.78 -38.43 33.66
C GLU A 189 29.60 -37.45 33.74
N HIS A 190 29.57 -36.60 34.77
CA HIS A 190 28.58 -35.52 34.87
C HIS A 190 28.68 -34.53 33.70
N LEU A 191 29.89 -34.03 33.39
CA LEU A 191 30.10 -33.08 32.29
C LEU A 191 29.79 -33.69 30.92
N ARG A 192 30.07 -34.99 30.69
CA ARG A 192 29.65 -35.72 29.48
C ARG A 192 28.14 -35.66 29.30
N LYS A 193 27.39 -35.96 30.37
CA LYS A 193 25.93 -35.88 30.36
C LYS A 193 25.44 -34.45 30.08
N SER A 194 26.00 -33.45 30.74
CA SER A 194 25.65 -32.05 30.50
C SER A 194 25.91 -31.60 29.06
N ILE A 195 26.98 -32.07 28.40
CA ILE A 195 27.23 -31.78 26.99
C ILE A 195 26.16 -32.41 26.10
N ALA A 196 25.81 -33.68 26.33
CA ALA A 196 24.76 -34.36 25.57
C ALA A 196 23.39 -33.67 25.75
N GLU A 197 23.07 -33.22 26.97
CA GLU A 197 21.86 -32.45 27.26
C GLU A 197 21.84 -31.10 26.53
N LEU A 198 22.97 -30.38 26.50
CA LEU A 198 23.11 -29.11 25.79
C LEU A 198 22.98 -29.27 24.26
N GLU A 199 23.51 -30.37 23.70
CA GLU A 199 23.33 -30.70 22.29
C GLU A 199 21.87 -30.96 21.94
N PHE A 200 21.20 -31.78 22.75
CA PHE A 200 19.79 -32.09 22.57
C PHE A 200 18.93 -30.83 22.69
N ALA A 201 19.18 -29.99 23.70
CA ALA A 201 18.47 -28.72 23.88
C ALA A 201 18.68 -27.77 22.70
N LEU A 202 19.91 -27.68 22.15
CA LEU A 202 20.19 -26.87 20.96
C LEU A 202 19.45 -27.39 19.72
N GLN A 203 19.42 -28.71 19.51
CA GLN A 203 18.69 -29.30 18.39
C GLN A 203 17.19 -29.06 18.51
N LEU A 204 16.62 -29.26 19.70
CA LEU A 204 15.21 -29.02 19.97
C LEU A 204 14.84 -27.55 19.73
N ALA A 205 15.65 -26.61 20.21
CA ALA A 205 15.43 -25.18 20.01
C ALA A 205 15.46 -24.78 18.52
N LYS A 206 16.39 -25.36 17.74
CA LYS A 206 16.43 -25.16 16.28
C LYS A 206 15.19 -25.69 15.59
N GLN A 207 14.74 -26.89 15.96
CA GLN A 207 13.53 -27.48 15.38
C GLN A 207 12.30 -26.61 15.67
N GLN A 208 12.10 -26.22 16.94
CA GLN A 208 10.97 -25.36 17.34
C GLN A 208 10.97 -24.02 16.61
N PHE A 209 12.14 -23.47 16.33
CA PHE A 209 12.27 -22.23 15.57
C PHE A 209 11.86 -22.40 14.09
N GLU A 210 12.30 -23.48 13.43
CA GLU A 210 11.88 -23.80 12.06
C GLU A 210 10.37 -24.11 11.99
N ASP A 211 9.84 -24.85 12.97
CA ASP A 211 8.39 -25.10 13.08
C ASP A 211 7.61 -23.78 13.24
N ALA A 212 8.12 -22.84 14.03
CA ALA A 212 7.51 -21.52 14.21
C ALA A 212 7.55 -20.68 12.92
N LYS A 213 8.66 -20.73 12.15
CA LYS A 213 8.75 -20.10 10.82
C LYS A 213 7.70 -20.69 9.88
N GLN A 214 7.59 -22.01 9.82
CA GLN A 214 6.61 -22.67 8.95
C GLN A 214 5.18 -22.33 9.37
N ALA A 215 4.87 -22.36 10.66
CA ALA A 215 3.55 -22.00 11.18
C ALA A 215 3.17 -20.56 10.83
N LEU A 216 4.13 -19.64 10.82
CA LEU A 216 3.91 -18.26 10.38
C LEU A 216 3.57 -18.20 8.89
N VAL A 217 4.32 -18.89 8.03
CA VAL A 217 4.05 -18.96 6.58
C VAL A 217 2.67 -19.55 6.32
N ASP A 218 2.32 -20.63 7.01
CA ASP A 218 1.02 -21.29 6.87
C ASP A 218 -0.13 -20.42 7.40
N SER A 219 0.11 -19.67 8.49
CA SER A 219 -0.86 -18.70 9.01
C SER A 219 -1.07 -17.55 8.02
N HIS A 220 0.01 -17.05 7.41
CA HIS A 220 -0.08 -16.03 6.38
C HIS A 220 -0.89 -16.55 5.20
N ARG A 221 -0.53 -17.71 4.63
CA ARG A 221 -1.24 -18.33 3.51
C ARG A 221 -2.74 -18.54 3.81
N ARG A 222 -3.07 -19.03 5.00
CA ARG A 222 -4.49 -19.20 5.41
C ARG A 222 -5.21 -17.86 5.57
N ALA A 223 -4.54 -16.85 6.11
CA ALA A 223 -5.10 -15.52 6.28
C ALA A 223 -5.27 -14.78 4.93
N THR A 224 -4.46 -15.10 3.93
CA THR A 224 -4.51 -14.50 2.59
C THR A 224 -5.20 -15.37 1.55
N SER A 225 -5.68 -16.56 1.89
CA SER A 225 -6.32 -17.48 0.92
C SER A 225 -7.59 -16.89 0.29
N PHE A 226 -8.28 -15.98 0.99
CA PHE A 226 -9.41 -15.26 0.41
C PHE A 226 -8.99 -14.37 -0.78
N LEU A 227 -7.73 -13.95 -0.86
CA LEU A 227 -7.17 -13.25 -2.01
C LEU A 227 -6.93 -14.18 -3.20
N GLU A 228 -6.77 -15.49 -2.98
CA GLU A 228 -6.66 -16.50 -4.05
C GLU A 228 -8.02 -16.79 -4.73
N PHE A 229 -9.13 -16.48 -4.04
CA PHE A 229 -10.49 -16.54 -4.60
C PHE A 229 -10.91 -15.26 -5.33
N LEU A 230 -10.08 -14.20 -5.30
CA LEU A 230 -10.23 -13.10 -6.24
C LEU A 230 -9.72 -13.63 -7.59
N PRO A 231 -10.59 -13.70 -8.63
CA PRO A 231 -10.19 -14.27 -9.91
C PRO A 231 -8.95 -13.55 -10.42
N ALA A 232 -7.89 -14.32 -10.73
CA ALA A 232 -6.65 -13.81 -11.32
C ALA A 232 -6.85 -13.15 -12.69
N GLU A 233 -8.06 -13.26 -13.26
CA GLU A 233 -8.40 -12.83 -14.62
C GLU A 233 -9.35 -11.62 -14.71
N ASP A 234 -9.70 -10.95 -13.61
CA ASP A 234 -10.22 -9.58 -13.71
C ASP A 234 -9.21 -8.63 -13.08
N PRO A 235 -8.29 -8.04 -13.88
CA PRO A 235 -7.32 -7.12 -13.33
C PRO A 235 -8.11 -5.95 -12.73
N PRO A 236 -7.86 -5.57 -11.46
CA PRO A 236 -8.24 -4.25 -10.97
C PRO A 236 -7.75 -3.15 -11.92
N LEU A 237 -6.66 -3.43 -12.66
CA LEU A 237 -6.16 -2.66 -13.80
C LEU A 237 -7.12 -2.59 -14.99
N ALA A 238 -7.85 -3.64 -15.39
CA ALA A 238 -8.82 -3.57 -16.48
C ALA A 238 -10.07 -2.78 -16.05
N LEU A 239 -10.50 -2.92 -14.79
CA LEU A 239 -11.59 -2.10 -14.26
C LEU A 239 -11.16 -0.62 -14.14
N LEU A 240 -9.93 -0.37 -13.68
CA LEU A 240 -9.34 0.98 -13.63
C LEU A 240 -9.06 1.54 -15.03
N GLU A 241 -8.64 0.73 -15.99
CA GLU A 241 -8.41 1.12 -17.39
C GLU A 241 -9.74 1.42 -18.07
N VAL A 242 -10.75 0.57 -17.92
CA VAL A 242 -12.12 0.80 -18.42
C VAL A 242 -12.74 2.03 -17.74
N GLN A 243 -12.57 2.20 -16.43
CA GLN A 243 -13.03 3.41 -15.75
C GLN A 243 -12.24 4.64 -16.20
N SER A 244 -10.92 4.54 -16.40
CA SER A 244 -10.10 5.64 -16.90
C SER A 244 -10.45 6.00 -18.34
N ALA A 245 -10.72 5.02 -19.20
CA ALA A 245 -11.10 5.18 -20.60
C ALA A 245 -12.49 5.81 -20.69
N ARG A 246 -13.44 5.33 -19.88
CA ARG A 246 -14.79 5.93 -19.78
C ARG A 246 -14.75 7.35 -19.22
N THR A 247 -13.84 7.61 -18.29
CA THR A 247 -13.63 8.95 -17.73
C THR A 247 -12.94 9.88 -18.74
N GLN A 248 -12.00 9.36 -19.55
CA GLN A 248 -11.38 10.08 -20.66
C GLN A 248 -12.41 10.40 -21.75
N GLU A 249 -13.29 9.46 -22.09
CA GLU A 249 -14.38 9.65 -23.07
C GLU A 249 -15.38 10.72 -22.61
N LEU A 250 -15.75 10.69 -21.32
CA LEU A 250 -16.55 11.75 -20.69
C LEU A 250 -15.83 13.10 -20.72
N MET A 251 -14.53 13.13 -20.46
CA MET A 251 -13.73 14.36 -20.52
C MET A 251 -13.61 14.92 -21.93
N THR A 252 -13.48 14.07 -22.95
CA THR A 252 -13.50 14.50 -24.35
C THR A 252 -14.88 15.03 -24.74
N SER A 253 -15.95 14.36 -24.35
CA SER A 253 -17.32 14.81 -24.59
C SER A 253 -17.60 16.18 -23.94
N LEU A 254 -17.21 16.36 -22.66
CA LEU A 254 -17.34 17.64 -21.96
C LEU A 254 -16.47 18.74 -22.57
N LYS A 255 -15.29 18.39 -23.10
CA LYS A 255 -14.42 19.34 -23.82
C LYS A 255 -15.07 19.77 -25.13
N ASP A 256 -15.65 18.85 -25.88
CA ASP A 256 -16.34 19.14 -27.14
C ASP A 256 -17.60 19.98 -26.89
N GLU A 257 -18.36 19.70 -25.82
CA GLU A 257 -19.48 20.55 -25.38
C GLU A 257 -19.01 21.97 -25.00
N LEU A 258 -17.87 22.09 -24.32
CA LEU A 258 -17.30 23.39 -23.95
C LEU A 258 -16.84 24.18 -25.18
N GLU A 259 -16.19 23.54 -26.15
CA GLU A 259 -15.79 24.19 -27.40
C GLU A 259 -17.02 24.54 -28.25
N GLY A 260 -18.05 23.69 -28.30
CA GLY A 260 -19.33 23.99 -28.92
C GLY A 260 -20.01 25.21 -28.28
N ALA A 261 -20.01 25.30 -26.95
CA ALA A 261 -20.54 26.45 -26.22
C ALA A 261 -19.75 27.74 -26.50
N LYS A 262 -18.41 27.67 -26.61
CA LYS A 262 -17.57 28.81 -26.99
C LYS A 262 -17.82 29.27 -28.42
N LEU A 263 -17.96 28.32 -29.37
CA LEU A 263 -18.28 28.63 -30.76
C LEU A 263 -19.66 29.26 -30.89
N ALA A 264 -20.66 28.73 -30.17
CA ALA A 264 -21.98 29.32 -30.09
C ALA A 264 -21.93 30.74 -29.50
N GLN A 265 -21.14 30.95 -28.43
CA GLN A 265 -20.92 32.27 -27.85
C GLN A 265 -20.27 33.24 -28.86
N ALA A 266 -19.26 32.78 -29.61
CA ALA A 266 -18.57 33.58 -30.62
C ALA A 266 -19.49 33.92 -31.80
N ALA A 267 -20.29 32.96 -32.29
CA ALA A 267 -21.27 33.17 -33.35
C ALA A 267 -22.37 34.15 -32.92
N VAL A 268 -22.87 34.01 -31.69
CA VAL A 268 -23.82 34.97 -31.10
C VAL A 268 -23.19 36.36 -30.98
N ARG A 269 -21.94 36.46 -30.50
CA ARG A 269 -21.21 37.75 -30.44
C ARG A 269 -21.01 38.38 -31.82
N ALA A 270 -20.61 37.60 -32.82
CA ALA A 270 -20.40 38.10 -34.19
C ALA A 270 -21.70 38.55 -34.86
N LYS A 271 -22.77 37.76 -34.69
CA LYS A 271 -24.11 38.11 -35.20
C LYS A 271 -24.67 39.34 -34.50
N MET A 272 -24.39 39.51 -33.20
CA MET A 272 -24.75 40.71 -32.45
C MET A 272 -23.92 41.94 -32.84
N ALA A 273 -22.63 41.80 -33.15
CA ALA A 273 -21.80 42.92 -33.65
C ALA A 273 -22.30 43.42 -35.01
N ALA A 274 -22.66 42.50 -35.91
CA ALA A 274 -23.26 42.83 -37.20
C ALA A 274 -24.65 43.50 -37.09
N MET A 275 -25.35 43.36 -35.95
CA MET A 275 -26.64 44.01 -35.68
C MET A 275 -26.52 45.38 -35.01
N THR A 276 -25.34 45.74 -34.49
CA THR A 276 -25.07 47.07 -33.90
C THR A 276 -24.39 48.03 -34.88
N ASP A 277 -23.80 47.52 -35.97
CA ASP A 277 -23.16 48.31 -37.03
C ASP A 277 -24.08 48.59 -38.25
N ALA A 278 -25.36 48.18 -38.19
CA ALA A 278 -26.40 48.38 -39.21
C ALA A 278 -27.62 49.11 -38.62
#